data_AF-A0A3M3WWF1-F1
#
_entry.id   AF-A0A3M3WWF1-F1
#
_cell.length_a   1.000
_cell.length_b   1.000
_cell.length_c   1.000
_cell.angle_alpha   90.00
_cell.angle_beta   90.00
_cell.angle_gamma   90.00
#
_symmetry.space_group_name_H-M   'P 1'
#
loop_
_entity.id
_entity.type
_entity.pdbx_description
1 polymer ?
#
loop_
_entity_poly.entity_id
_entity_poly.type
_entity_poly.pdbx_seq_one_letter_code
_entity_poly.pdbx_strand_id
1 'polypeptide(L)'
;QPDSRVGICVERSAEMVVGLLAILKAGGGYVPLDPAYPAERIAYMLQDSTPAAVLAQSATEALLTDVSVPVINLDQNNWQEESVRNPQVAGLTSAHLAYLIYTSG
;
A
#
# COMPACT_ATOMS: atom_id res chain seq x y z
N GLN A 1 5.57 8.14 -6.97
CA GLN A 1 6.68 8.23 -7.96
C GLN A 1 7.50 6.95 -7.85
N PRO A 2 8.40 6.63 -8.80
CA PRO A 2 9.36 5.54 -8.61
C PRO A 2 10.08 5.61 -7.26
N ASP A 3 10.39 4.44 -6.68
CA ASP A 3 10.96 4.26 -5.33
C ASP A 3 10.14 4.80 -4.14
N SER A 4 8.95 5.37 -4.39
CA SER A 4 8.00 5.68 -3.33
C SER A 4 7.46 4.40 -2.72
N ARG A 5 7.35 4.36 -1.40
CA ARG A 5 6.76 3.23 -0.66
C ARG A 5 5.27 3.45 -0.48
N VAL A 6 4.48 2.40 -0.59
CA VAL A 6 3.05 2.44 -0.29
C VAL A 6 2.74 1.30 0.66
N GLY A 7 2.19 1.62 1.84
CA GLY A 7 1.75 0.61 2.78
C GLY A 7 0.53 -0.13 2.22
N ILE A 8 0.40 -1.41 2.54
CA ILE A 8 -0.82 -2.18 2.27
C ILE A 8 -1.18 -2.98 3.51
N CYS A 9 -2.28 -2.60 4.16
CA CYS A 9 -2.81 -3.21 5.38
C CYS A 9 -4.20 -3.77 5.07
N VAL A 10 -4.27 -4.97 4.52
CA VAL A 10 -5.52 -5.60 4.05
C VAL A 10 -5.49 -7.09 4.37
N GLU A 11 -6.67 -7.71 4.47
CA GLU A 11 -6.75 -9.16 4.66
C GLU A 11 -6.41 -9.91 3.38
N ARG A 12 -6.16 -11.22 3.48
CA ARG A 12 -5.89 -12.06 2.31
C ARG A 12 -7.16 -12.19 1.47
N SER A 13 -7.20 -11.47 0.35
CA SER A 13 -8.32 -11.51 -0.60
C SER A 13 -7.89 -11.20 -2.04
N ALA A 14 -8.83 -11.10 -2.96
CA ALA A 14 -8.57 -10.63 -4.32
C ALA A 14 -8.12 -9.15 -4.33
N GLU A 15 -8.72 -8.34 -3.46
CA GLU A 15 -8.42 -6.92 -3.27
C GLU A 15 -6.98 -6.72 -2.84
N MET A 16 -6.40 -7.64 -2.06
CA MET A 16 -4.96 -7.63 -1.75
C MET A 16 -4.13 -7.68 -3.03
N VAL A 17 -4.43 -8.62 -3.94
CA VAL A 17 -3.70 -8.76 -5.21
C VAL A 17 -3.91 -7.52 -6.09
N VAL A 18 -5.13 -6.98 -6.14
CA VAL A 18 -5.44 -5.73 -6.83
C VAL A 18 -4.61 -4.58 -6.27
N GLY A 19 -4.54 -4.41 -4.95
CA GLY A 19 -3.76 -3.38 -4.29
C GLY A 19 -2.26 -3.50 -4.58
N LEU A 20 -1.70 -4.70 -4.51
CA LEU A 20 -0.30 -4.95 -4.87
C LEU A 20 -0.01 -4.53 -6.32
N LEU A 21 -0.86 -4.95 -7.26
CA LEU A 21 -0.70 -4.59 -8.67
C LEU A 21 -0.92 -3.09 -8.91
N ALA A 22 -1.85 -2.46 -8.20
CA ALA A 22 -2.10 -1.03 -8.29
C ALA A 22 -0.87 -0.22 -7.87
N ILE A 23 -0.22 -0.59 -6.76
CA ILE A 23 1.03 0.04 -6.29
C ILE A 23 2.13 -0.08 -7.34
N LEU A 24 2.36 -1.29 -7.87
CA LEU A 24 3.40 -1.53 -8.87
C LEU A 24 3.12 -0.81 -10.19
N LYS A 25 1.86 -0.77 -10.64
CA LYS A 25 1.45 -0.03 -11.85
C LYS A 25 1.60 1.49 -11.66
N ALA A 26 1.36 2.01 -10.46
CA ALA A 26 1.62 3.41 -10.11
C ALA A 26 3.13 3.72 -9.99
N GLY A 27 3.99 2.69 -10.07
CA GLY A 27 5.45 2.78 -10.00
C GLY A 27 6.01 2.77 -8.59
N GLY A 28 5.20 2.53 -7.55
CA GLY A 28 5.66 2.42 -6.17
C GLY A 28 6.09 1.00 -5.80
N GLY A 29 6.82 0.88 -4.70
CA GLY A 29 7.09 -0.38 -4.03
C GLY A 29 6.16 -0.59 -2.84
N TYR A 30 5.62 -1.79 -2.67
CA TYR A 30 4.68 -2.05 -1.58
C TYR A 30 5.38 -2.44 -0.26
N VAL A 31 4.78 -2.03 0.85
CA VAL A 31 5.18 -2.42 2.22
C VAL A 31 4.01 -3.19 2.82
N PRO A 32 4.07 -4.53 2.91
CA PRO A 32 2.99 -5.32 3.45
C PRO A 32 2.93 -5.14 4.98
N LEU A 33 1.73 -4.84 5.47
CA LEU A 33 1.42 -4.71 6.89
C LEU A 33 0.39 -5.79 7.22
N ASP A 34 0.77 -6.76 8.05
CA ASP A 34 -0.16 -7.80 8.48
C ASP A 34 -1.14 -7.22 9.50
N PRO A 35 -2.46 -7.20 9.24
CA PRO A 35 -3.46 -6.70 10.18
C PRO A 35 -3.49 -7.48 11.50
N ALA A 36 -2.94 -8.70 11.55
CA ALA A 36 -2.82 -9.50 12.76
C ALA A 36 -1.65 -9.06 13.66
N TYR A 37 -0.77 -8.17 13.19
CA TYR A 37 0.29 -7.62 14.03
C TYR A 37 -0.26 -6.66 15.09
N PRO A 38 0.39 -6.58 16.26
CA PRO A 38 0.09 -5.54 17.24
C PRO A 38 0.17 -4.14 16.61
N ALA A 39 -0.72 -3.23 17.02
CA ALA A 39 -0.78 -1.86 16.50
C ALA A 39 0.58 -1.13 16.57
N GLU A 40 1.34 -1.35 17.65
CA GLU A 40 2.69 -0.80 17.83
C GLU A 40 3.66 -1.25 16.72
N ARG A 41 3.55 -2.51 16.27
CA ARG A 41 4.39 -3.05 15.20
C ARG A 41 4.02 -2.44 13.85
N ILE A 42 2.72 -2.26 13.59
CA ILE A 42 2.22 -1.59 12.39
C ILE A 42 2.72 -0.13 12.37
N ALA A 43 2.56 0.59 13.49
CA ALA A 43 3.03 1.96 13.65
C ALA A 43 4.55 2.08 13.43
N TYR A 44 5.34 1.17 14.01
CA TYR A 44 6.78 1.10 13.76
C TYR A 44 7.10 0.93 12.27
N MET A 45 6.47 -0.03 11.59
CA MET A 45 6.74 -0.30 10.18
C MET A 45 6.37 0.89 9.29
N LEU A 46 5.29 1.60 9.62
CA LEU A 46 4.87 2.81 8.92
C LEU A 46 5.84 3.97 9.16
N GLN A 47 6.32 4.14 10.40
CA GLN A 47 7.26 5.20 10.75
C GLN A 47 8.62 4.98 10.08
N ASP A 48 9.14 3.75 10.08
CA ASP A 48 10.43 3.41 9.48
C ASP A 48 10.37 3.42 7.94
N SER A 49 9.27 2.93 7.35
CA SER A 49 9.13 2.89 5.88
C SER A 49 8.71 4.21 5.25
N THR A 50 8.23 5.20 6.02
CA THR A 50 7.79 6.51 5.52
C THR A 50 6.97 6.41 4.21
N PRO A 51 5.86 5.65 4.17
CA PRO A 51 5.13 5.45 2.93
C PRO A 51 4.45 6.74 2.48
N ALA A 52 4.27 6.91 1.17
CA ALA A 52 3.56 8.06 0.61
C ALA A 52 2.04 7.97 0.82
N ALA A 53 1.51 6.75 0.99
CA ALA A 53 0.10 6.45 1.27
C ALA A 53 -0.01 5.02 1.84
N VAL A 54 -1.18 4.67 2.37
CA VAL A 54 -1.51 3.30 2.80
C VAL A 54 -2.81 2.85 2.13
N LEU A 55 -2.79 1.68 1.50
CA LEU A 55 -4.00 0.98 1.04
C LEU A 55 -4.58 0.18 2.20
N ALA A 56 -5.89 0.28 2.40
CA ALA A 56 -6.62 -0.39 3.47
C ALA A 56 -7.96 -0.95 2.98
N GLN A 57 -8.59 -1.77 3.80
CA GLN A 57 -10.01 -2.13 3.69
C GLN A 57 -10.76 -1.54 4.88
N SER A 58 -12.08 -1.48 4.79
CA SER A 58 -12.93 -0.98 5.88
C SER A 58 -12.70 -1.77 7.18
N ALA A 59 -12.36 -3.06 7.06
CA ALA A 59 -12.04 -3.94 8.19
C ALA A 59 -10.71 -3.58 8.91
N THR A 60 -9.75 -2.99 8.20
CA THR A 60 -8.40 -2.72 8.70
C THR A 60 -8.12 -1.24 8.92
N GLU A 61 -9.00 -0.34 8.47
CA GLU A 61 -8.86 1.11 8.56
C GLU A 61 -8.69 1.61 10.01
N ALA A 62 -9.32 0.94 10.98
CA ALA A 62 -9.18 1.24 12.40
C ALA A 62 -7.75 1.05 12.95
N LEU A 63 -6.90 0.25 12.28
CA LEU A 63 -5.49 0.07 12.64
C LEU A 63 -4.61 1.25 12.19
N LEU A 64 -5.16 2.17 11.40
CA LEU A 64 -4.44 3.23 10.71
C LEU A 64 -4.87 4.64 11.16
N THR A 65 -5.60 4.77 12.28
CA THR A 65 -6.15 6.04 12.76
C THR A 65 -5.09 7.09 13.08
N ASP A 66 -3.92 6.66 13.54
CA ASP A 66 -2.82 7.56 13.93
C ASP A 66 -1.81 7.81 12.80
N VAL A 67 -2.14 7.40 11.57
CA VAL A 67 -1.25 7.51 10.42
C VAL A 67 -1.37 8.88 9.78
N SER A 68 -0.25 9.59 9.65
CA SER A 68 -0.21 10.96 9.09
C SER A 68 -0.23 11.02 7.56
N VAL A 69 -0.30 9.88 6.88
CA VAL A 69 -0.27 9.78 5.42
C VAL A 69 -1.65 9.37 4.88
N PRO A 70 -1.98 9.68 3.63
CA PRO A 70 -3.29 9.34 3.07
C PRO A 70 -3.58 7.85 3.17
N VAL A 71 -4.76 7.52 3.71
CA VAL A 71 -5.33 6.17 3.71
C VAL A 71 -6.33 6.06 2.57
N ILE A 72 -6.13 5.08 1.70
CA ILE A 72 -6.97 4.80 0.54
C ILE A 72 -7.71 3.49 0.82
N ASN A 73 -9.03 3.58 1.03
CA ASN A 73 -9.88 2.43 1.27
C ASN A 73 -10.25 1.77 -0.07
N LEU A 74 -9.89 0.50 -0.24
CA LEU A 74 -10.15 -0.28 -1.45
C LEU A 74 -11.62 -0.65 -1.64
N ASP A 75 -12.42 -0.67 -0.58
CA ASP A 75 -13.85 -0.97 -0.63
C ASP A 75 -14.70 0.21 -1.16
N GLN A 76 -14.05 1.32 -1.55
CA GLN A 76 -14.75 2.44 -2.20
C GLN A 76 -15.36 2.00 -3.54
N ASN A 77 -16.56 2.48 -3.85
CA ASN A 77 -17.32 2.07 -5.05
C ASN A 77 -17.08 2.97 -6.28
N ASN A 78 -16.19 3.95 -6.21
CA ASN A 78 -15.95 4.93 -7.28
C ASN A 78 -14.89 4.50 -8.31
N TRP A 79 -14.23 3.35 -8.12
CA TRP A 79 -13.19 2.87 -9.05
C TRP A 79 -13.69 2.61 -10.49
N GLN A 80 -14.99 2.39 -10.66
CA GLN A 80 -15.58 2.10 -11.99
C GLN A 80 -15.54 3.31 -12.94
N GLU A 81 -15.39 4.51 -12.39
CA GLU A 81 -15.30 5.75 -13.17
C GLU A 81 -13.87 6.05 -13.64
N GLU A 82 -12.87 5.33 -13.10
CA GLU A 82 -11.47 5.54 -13.41
C GLU A 82 -11.02 4.88 -14.71
N SER A 83 -9.91 5.37 -15.26
CA SER A 83 -9.34 4.83 -16.50
C SER A 83 -8.88 3.38 -16.34
N VAL A 84 -9.39 2.49 -17.20
CA VAL A 84 -8.94 1.08 -17.31
C VAL A 84 -7.59 0.88 -18.01
N ARG A 85 -7.01 1.95 -18.58
CA ARG A 85 -5.72 1.88 -19.29
C ARG A 85 -4.56 1.74 -18.31
N ASN A 86 -3.52 1.01 -18.73
CA ASN A 86 -2.29 0.92 -17.96
C ASN A 86 -1.63 2.31 -17.83
N PRO A 87 -1.35 2.79 -16.61
CA PRO A 87 -0.67 4.07 -16.41
C PRO A 87 0.73 4.04 -17.03
N GLN A 88 1.15 5.17 -17.59
CA GLN A 88 2.51 5.37 -18.11
C GLN A 88 3.28 6.22 -17.10
N VAL A 89 4.19 5.58 -16.36
CA VAL A 89 5.01 6.26 -15.35
C VAL A 89 6.36 6.59 -15.96
N ALA A 90 6.62 7.89 -16.17
CA ALA A 90 7.87 8.34 -16.76
C ALA A 90 9.07 7.92 -15.89
N GLY A 91 10.10 7.35 -16.53
CA GLY A 91 11.33 6.93 -15.85
C GLY A 91 11.23 5.63 -15.05
N LEU A 92 10.07 4.96 -15.01
CA LEU A 92 9.96 3.65 -14.34
C LEU A 92 10.77 2.59 -15.10
N THR A 93 11.60 1.85 -14.37
CA THR A 93 12.46 0.76 -14.89
C THR A 93 12.48 -0.40 -13.89
N SER A 94 13.01 -1.55 -14.31
CA SER A 94 13.16 -2.73 -13.44
C SER A 94 14.16 -2.58 -12.29
N ALA A 95 14.91 -1.47 -12.23
CA ALA A 95 15.84 -1.19 -11.14
C ALA A 95 15.16 -0.55 -9.91
N HIS A 96 13.93 -0.08 -10.03
CA HIS A 96 13.21 0.58 -8.94
C HIS A 96 12.61 -0.42 -7.95
N LEU A 97 12.35 0.07 -6.74
CA LEU A 97 11.80 -0.71 -5.63
C LEU A 97 10.48 -1.40 -6.01
N ALA A 98 10.44 -2.73 -5.91
CA ALA A 98 9.20 -3.50 -6.04
C ALA A 98 8.49 -3.70 -4.69
N TYR A 99 9.27 -3.97 -3.63
CA TYR A 99 8.75 -4.18 -2.29
C TYR A 99 9.80 -3.89 -1.22
N LEU A 100 9.34 -3.60 -0.01
CA LEU A 100 10.15 -3.57 1.20
C LEU A 100 9.47 -4.46 2.23
N ILE A 101 10.16 -5.52 2.67
CA ILE A 101 9.63 -6.51 3.62
C ILE A 101 10.53 -6.49 4.85
N TYR A 102 9.91 -6.37 6.02
CA TYR A 102 10.61 -6.45 7.29
C TYR A 102 10.87 -7.91 7.66
N THR A 103 12.08 -8.20 8.11
CA THR A 103 12.40 -9.47 8.74
C THR A 103 11.83 -9.50 10.17
N SER A 104 11.77 -10.70 10.76
CA SER A 104 11.56 -10.83 12.21
C SER A 104 12.60 -9.97 12.94
N GLY A 105 12.11 -9.04 13.77
CA GLY A 105 12.96 -8.29 14.70
C GLY A 105 13.53 -9.20 15.77
#